data_AF-A0A5S9M1W9-F1
#
_entry.id   AF-A0A5S9M1W9-F1
#
_cell.length_a   1.000
_cell.length_b   1.000
_cell.length_c   1.000
_cell.angle_alpha   90.00
_cell.angle_beta   90.00
_cell.angle_gamma   90.00
#
_symmetry.space_group_name_H-M   'P 1'
#
loop_
_entity.id
_entity.type
_entity.pdbx_description
1 polymer ?
#
loop_
_entity_poly.entity_id
_entity_poly.type
_entity_poly.pdbx_seq_one_letter_code
_entity_poly.pdbx_strand_id
1 'polypeptide(L)'
;MFFAIILGACVALITACGSGASDNANKQSGSKESGDLWKSIQDKGVLTIGTEGTYAPFTFHDKKTDKLTGYDVEVITEVAKRLDLKPEFKETQWDSMFAGLNAKRFDVVANQVGKTGRENQYDFSDKYTTSQAIVVTKSDNNDIKKLSDVKGKKKSTIINK
;
A
#
# COMPACT_ATOMS: atom_id res chain seq x y z
N MET A 1 8.77 -13.48 -52.20
CA MET A 1 7.83 -12.82 -53.13
C MET A 1 7.30 -13.90 -54.06
N PHE A 2 5.98 -13.96 -54.25
CA PHE A 2 5.18 -14.98 -54.95
C PHE A 2 4.80 -16.24 -54.15
N PHE A 3 3.62 -16.23 -53.49
CA PHE A 3 2.24 -16.59 -53.96
C PHE A 3 2.03 -18.13 -53.80
N ALA A 4 0.98 -18.74 -53.24
CA ALA A 4 -0.36 -18.38 -52.73
C ALA A 4 -0.88 -19.57 -51.86
N ILE A 5 -1.51 -19.36 -50.70
CA ILE A 5 -2.95 -19.53 -50.39
C ILE A 5 -3.66 -20.76 -51.03
N ILE A 6 -3.99 -21.78 -50.21
CA ILE A 6 -5.24 -22.61 -50.25
C ILE A 6 -5.46 -23.12 -48.80
N LEU A 7 -6.33 -22.49 -47.99
CA LEU A 7 -7.75 -22.79 -47.73
C LEU A 7 -8.05 -24.27 -47.42
N GLY A 8 -8.28 -24.58 -46.13
CA GLY A 8 -8.74 -25.90 -45.69
C GLY A 8 -9.20 -25.88 -44.24
N ALA A 9 -10.39 -25.33 -44.01
CA ALA A 9 -11.09 -25.43 -42.74
C ALA A 9 -11.59 -26.87 -42.53
N CYS A 10 -11.09 -27.56 -41.50
CA CYS A 10 -11.67 -28.79 -40.98
C CYS A 10 -11.94 -28.60 -39.49
N VAL A 11 -13.22 -28.37 -39.20
CA VAL A 11 -13.82 -28.41 -37.87
C VAL A 11 -13.72 -29.84 -37.34
N ALA A 12 -13.09 -30.03 -36.18
CA ALA A 12 -13.22 -31.24 -35.38
C ALA A 12 -13.80 -30.85 -34.02
N LEU A 13 -15.14 -30.85 -33.94
CA LEU A 13 -15.87 -30.90 -32.68
C LEU A 13 -15.75 -32.33 -32.15
N ILE A 14 -14.91 -32.54 -31.14
CA ILE A 14 -14.98 -33.76 -30.33
C ILE A 14 -15.74 -33.42 -29.07
N THR A 15 -17.04 -33.72 -29.13
CA THR A 15 -17.94 -33.81 -28.00
C THR A 15 -17.53 -35.03 -27.16
N ALA A 16 -16.78 -34.81 -26.09
CA ALA A 16 -16.56 -35.83 -25.06
C ALA A 16 -17.60 -35.64 -23.94
N CYS A 17 -18.63 -36.49 -23.95
CA CYS A 17 -19.47 -36.71 -22.77
C CYS A 17 -18.66 -37.48 -21.72
N GLY A 18 -18.37 -36.82 -20.60
CA GLY A 18 -17.91 -37.44 -19.37
C GLY A 18 -18.85 -37.03 -18.25
N SER A 19 -19.67 -37.97 -17.81
CA SER A 19 -20.58 -37.83 -16.67
C SER A 19 -19.78 -37.74 -15.36
N GLY A 20 -20.04 -36.72 -14.55
CA GLY A 20 -19.52 -36.70 -13.17
C GLY A 20 -19.56 -35.33 -12.51
N ALA A 21 -20.29 -35.27 -11.39
CA ALA A 21 -20.25 -34.26 -10.35
C ALA A 21 -21.02 -32.94 -10.58
N SER A 22 -22.05 -32.78 -9.76
CA SER A 22 -22.75 -31.55 -9.45
C SER A 22 -21.77 -30.47 -8.99
N ASP A 23 -21.53 -29.46 -9.83
CA ASP A 23 -20.87 -28.23 -9.40
C ASP A 23 -21.87 -27.36 -8.63
N ASN A 24 -21.83 -27.51 -7.31
CA ASN A 24 -22.34 -26.51 -6.38
C ASN A 24 -21.49 -25.24 -6.55
N ALA A 25 -21.99 -24.31 -7.35
CA ALA A 25 -21.47 -22.95 -7.44
C ALA A 25 -21.67 -22.23 -6.10
N ASN A 26 -20.78 -22.48 -5.14
CA ASN A 26 -20.67 -21.67 -3.95
C ASN A 26 -19.97 -20.36 -4.31
N LYS A 27 -20.78 -19.34 -4.63
CA LYS A 27 -20.37 -17.94 -4.60
C LYS A 27 -19.95 -17.59 -3.16
N GLN A 28 -18.67 -17.77 -2.86
CA GLN A 28 -18.07 -17.23 -1.64
C GLN A 28 -17.37 -15.91 -1.96
N SER A 29 -18.15 -14.84 -1.90
CA SER A 29 -17.65 -13.46 -1.86
C SER A 29 -17.53 -13.06 -0.40
N GLY A 30 -16.33 -12.59 -0.01
CA GLY A 30 -16.06 -11.92 1.26
C GLY A 30 -15.42 -12.80 2.33
N SER A 31 -14.28 -12.34 2.88
CA SER A 31 -13.60 -12.79 4.11
C SER A 31 -12.55 -13.93 4.08
N LYS A 32 -12.03 -14.37 2.92
CA LYS A 32 -10.94 -15.37 2.88
C LYS A 32 -9.50 -14.82 2.83
N GLU A 33 -9.29 -13.56 2.42
CA GLU A 33 -7.92 -13.04 2.22
C GLU A 33 -7.18 -12.65 3.50
N SER A 34 -7.85 -12.07 4.52
CA SER A 34 -7.16 -11.62 5.74
C SER A 34 -6.69 -12.78 6.63
N GLY A 35 -7.47 -13.86 6.72
CA GLY A 35 -7.09 -15.08 7.44
C GLY A 35 -5.94 -15.83 6.76
N ASP A 36 -5.88 -15.81 5.43
CA ASP A 36 -4.80 -16.39 4.64
C ASP A 36 -3.51 -15.55 4.76
N LEU A 37 -3.62 -14.22 4.71
CA LEU A 37 -2.49 -13.31 4.89
C LEU A 37 -1.89 -13.43 6.29
N TRP A 38 -2.72 -13.37 7.34
CA TRP A 38 -2.23 -13.47 8.72
C TRP A 38 -1.51 -14.79 8.97
N LYS A 39 -2.08 -15.91 8.50
CA LYS A 39 -1.43 -17.21 8.60
C LYS A 39 -0.10 -17.25 7.85
N SER A 40 -0.05 -16.69 6.64
CA SER A 40 1.18 -16.59 5.85
C SER A 40 2.27 -15.79 6.59
N ILE A 41 1.91 -14.69 7.24
CA ILE A 41 2.82 -13.85 8.04
C ILE A 41 3.34 -14.64 9.25
N GLN A 42 2.45 -15.31 9.99
CA GLN A 42 2.83 -16.14 11.14
C GLN A 42 3.78 -17.28 10.72
N ASP A 43 3.47 -17.98 9.64
CA ASP A 43 4.27 -19.09 9.14
C ASP A 43 5.67 -18.61 8.66
N LYS A 44 5.77 -17.38 8.12
CA LYS A 44 7.04 -16.75 7.74
C LYS A 44 7.83 -16.18 8.93
N GLY A 45 7.16 -15.80 10.02
CA GLY A 45 7.76 -15.12 11.16
C GLY A 45 8.27 -13.70 10.86
N VAL A 46 7.85 -13.09 9.75
CA VAL A 46 8.30 -11.78 9.28
C VAL A 46 7.11 -10.91 8.92
N LEU A 47 7.10 -9.68 9.42
CA LEU A 47 6.15 -8.64 9.01
C LEU A 47 6.86 -7.67 8.07
N THR A 48 6.47 -7.65 6.80
CA THR A 48 7.04 -6.71 5.83
C THR A 48 6.28 -5.38 5.83
N ILE A 49 6.99 -4.26 5.95
CA ILE A 49 6.40 -2.94 6.21
C ILE A 49 6.84 -1.93 5.16
N GLY A 50 5.90 -1.34 4.43
CA GLY A 50 6.13 -0.19 3.56
C GLY A 50 6.25 1.11 4.36
N THR A 51 7.32 1.87 4.14
CA THR A 51 7.58 3.19 4.75
C THR A 51 8.50 4.02 3.86
N GLU A 52 8.61 5.34 4.03
CA GLU A 52 9.38 6.22 3.14
C GLU A 52 10.87 6.36 3.50
N GLY A 53 11.23 6.32 4.79
CA GLY A 53 12.62 6.54 5.25
C GLY A 53 13.15 7.97 5.08
N THR A 54 12.32 8.91 4.63
CA THR A 54 12.71 10.29 4.32
C THR A 54 11.76 11.35 4.91
N TYR A 55 10.78 10.93 5.71
CA TYR A 55 9.75 11.77 6.29
C TYR A 55 9.89 11.90 7.82
N ALA A 56 10.87 12.72 8.24
CA ALA A 56 11.06 13.03 9.66
C ALA A 56 9.88 13.85 10.23
N PRO A 57 9.47 13.60 11.49
CA PRO A 57 10.04 12.67 12.48
C PRO A 57 9.40 11.27 12.47
N PHE A 58 8.63 10.92 11.44
CA PHE A 58 7.78 9.72 11.43
C PHE A 58 8.52 8.48 10.91
N THR A 59 9.30 8.65 9.84
CA THR A 59 10.12 7.60 9.24
C THR A 59 11.31 8.25 8.55
N PHE A 60 12.50 8.10 9.12
CA PHE A 60 13.70 8.75 8.64
C PHE A 60 14.96 8.01 9.10
N HIS A 61 16.07 8.23 8.42
CA HIS A 61 17.36 7.77 8.89
C HIS A 61 17.96 8.72 9.92
N ASP A 62 18.29 8.21 11.10
CA ASP A 62 19.01 8.97 12.12
C ASP A 62 20.37 9.41 11.57
N LYS A 63 20.67 10.70 11.66
CA LYS A 63 21.87 11.28 11.03
C LYS A 63 23.19 10.78 11.61
N LYS A 64 23.18 10.23 12.83
CA LYS A 64 24.41 9.76 13.51
C LYS A 64 24.66 8.29 13.25
N THR A 65 23.60 7.49 13.20
CA THR A 65 23.67 6.03 13.14
C THR A 65 23.30 5.46 11.78
N ASP A 66 22.70 6.27 10.90
CA ASP A 66 22.13 5.88 9.61
C ASP A 66 21.08 4.77 9.72
N LYS A 67 20.48 4.62 10.91
CA LYS A 67 19.43 3.63 11.16
C LYS A 67 18.07 4.24 10.85
N LEU A 68 17.23 3.49 10.15
CA LEU A 68 15.83 3.81 9.97
C LEU A 68 15.15 3.86 11.34
N THR A 69 14.53 4.98 11.65
CA THR A 69 13.83 5.27 12.90
C THR A 69 12.69 6.26 12.64
N GLY A 70 12.08 6.76 13.70
CA GLY A 70 10.96 7.68 13.67
C GLY A 70 9.71 7.05 14.24
N TYR A 71 8.74 7.90 14.56
CA TYR A 71 7.60 7.49 15.36
C TYR A 71 6.85 6.26 14.79
N ASP A 72 6.55 6.25 13.49
CA ASP A 72 5.84 5.14 12.84
C ASP A 72 6.69 3.86 12.81
N VAL A 73 8.01 4.00 12.59
CA VAL A 73 8.99 2.89 12.57
C VAL A 73 9.10 2.24 13.94
N GLU A 74 9.22 3.04 15.00
CA GLU A 74 9.33 2.52 16.37
C GLU A 74 8.02 1.88 16.86
N VAL A 75 6.87 2.49 16.53
CA VAL A 75 5.55 1.92 16.88
C VAL A 75 5.35 0.57 16.21
N ILE A 76 5.56 0.47 14.89
CA ILE A 76 5.33 -0.80 14.18
C ILE A 76 6.37 -1.87 14.55
N THR A 77 7.60 -1.46 14.93
CA THR A 77 8.61 -2.37 15.47
C THR A 77 8.16 -3.00 16.79
N GLU A 78 7.62 -2.21 17.72
CA GLU A 78 7.08 -2.72 18.99
C GLU A 78 5.82 -3.59 18.76
N VAL A 79 4.97 -3.23 17.79
CA VAL A 79 3.83 -4.08 17.38
C VAL A 79 4.32 -5.43 16.85
N ALA A 80 5.27 -5.44 15.91
CA ALA A 80 5.83 -6.68 15.37
C ALA A 80 6.43 -7.56 16.46
N LYS A 81 7.17 -6.95 17.40
CA LYS A 81 7.72 -7.65 18.56
C LYS A 81 6.65 -8.29 19.44
N ARG A 82 5.54 -7.60 19.73
CA ARG A 82 4.42 -8.16 20.52
C ARG A 82 3.66 -9.27 19.79
N LEU A 83 3.80 -9.35 18.48
CA LEU A 83 3.25 -10.40 17.64
C LEU A 83 4.25 -11.55 17.40
N ASP A 84 5.43 -11.51 18.02
CA ASP A 84 6.53 -12.46 17.81
C ASP A 84 7.01 -12.53 16.34
N LEU A 85 6.95 -11.39 15.63
CA LEU A 85 7.39 -11.26 14.24
C LEU A 85 8.64 -10.40 14.12
N LYS A 86 9.51 -10.74 13.17
CA LYS A 86 10.63 -9.88 12.77
C LYS A 86 10.12 -8.78 11.84
N PRO A 87 10.32 -7.48 12.16
CA PRO A 87 9.98 -6.41 11.23
C PRO A 87 11.01 -6.35 10.09
N GLU A 88 10.53 -6.18 8.86
CA GLU A 88 11.34 -5.96 7.67
C GLU A 88 10.82 -4.75 6.88
N PHE A 89 11.58 -3.67 6.89
CA PHE A 89 11.19 -2.41 6.24
C PHE A 89 11.50 -2.43 4.74
N LYS A 90 10.55 -1.96 3.95
CA LYS A 90 10.59 -1.82 2.50
C LYS A 90 10.46 -0.34 2.16
N GLU A 91 11.58 0.37 2.17
CA GLU A 91 11.60 1.78 1.82
C GLU A 91 11.06 2.01 0.41
N THR A 92 10.00 2.82 0.34
CA THR A 92 9.18 2.99 -0.87
C THR A 92 8.77 4.46 -0.99
N GLN A 93 8.96 5.04 -2.16
CA GLN A 93 8.49 6.39 -2.47
C GLN A 93 6.97 6.48 -2.31
N TRP A 94 6.46 7.59 -1.75
CA TRP A 94 5.03 7.79 -1.50
C TRP A 94 4.14 7.46 -2.70
N ASP A 95 4.50 7.92 -3.89
CA ASP A 95 3.75 7.71 -5.14
C ASP A 95 3.59 6.23 -5.52
N SER A 96 4.46 5.35 -5.00
CA SER A 96 4.44 3.91 -5.23
C SER A 96 3.93 3.10 -4.04
N MET A 97 3.63 3.74 -2.91
CA MET A 97 3.32 3.05 -1.64
C MET A 97 2.08 2.15 -1.78
N PHE A 98 0.97 2.70 -2.23
CA PHE A 98 -0.27 1.95 -2.36
C PHE A 98 -0.26 0.94 -3.51
N ALA A 99 0.45 1.25 -4.60
CA ALA A 99 0.69 0.29 -5.67
C ALA A 99 1.51 -0.91 -5.15
N GLY A 100 2.52 -0.66 -4.31
CA GLY A 100 3.30 -1.69 -3.65
C GLY A 100 2.48 -2.56 -2.68
N LEU A 101 1.60 -1.93 -1.90
CA LEU A 101 0.66 -2.63 -1.02
C LEU A 101 -0.26 -3.56 -1.83
N ASN A 102 -0.90 -3.02 -2.88
CA ASN A 102 -1.80 -3.78 -3.75
C ASN A 102 -1.08 -4.94 -4.46
N ALA A 103 0.18 -4.75 -4.82
CA ALA A 103 1.04 -5.78 -5.43
C ALA A 103 1.66 -6.75 -4.40
N LYS A 104 1.26 -6.68 -3.12
CA LYS A 104 1.75 -7.55 -2.04
C LYS A 104 3.28 -7.50 -1.87
N ARG A 105 3.91 -6.34 -2.15
CA ARG A 105 5.36 -6.12 -1.92
C ARG A 105 5.71 -5.97 -0.44
N PHE A 106 4.72 -5.62 0.37
CA PHE A 106 4.76 -5.60 1.82
C PHE A 106 3.35 -5.86 2.36
N ASP A 107 3.28 -6.34 3.59
CA ASP A 107 2.03 -6.75 4.23
C ASP A 107 1.24 -5.55 4.77
N VAL A 108 1.94 -4.53 5.27
CA VAL A 108 1.37 -3.33 5.92
C VAL A 108 2.12 -2.06 5.53
N VAL A 109 1.48 -0.90 5.74
CA VAL A 109 2.11 0.43 5.60
C VAL A 109 2.12 1.15 6.95
N ALA A 110 3.28 1.68 7.34
CA ALA A 110 3.46 2.53 8.52
C ALA A 110 4.13 3.84 8.11
N ASN A 111 3.32 4.86 7.81
CA ASN A 111 3.77 6.09 7.14
C ASN A 111 2.76 7.27 7.26
N GLN A 112 2.24 7.55 8.46
CA GLN A 112 1.21 8.58 8.71
C GLN A 112 -0.01 8.49 7.76
N VAL A 113 -0.46 7.28 7.43
CA VAL A 113 -1.59 7.10 6.52
C VAL A 113 -2.91 7.30 7.25
N GLY A 114 -3.64 8.35 6.86
CA GLY A 114 -4.98 8.61 7.35
C GLY A 114 -6.07 7.86 6.58
N LYS A 115 -7.18 7.58 7.26
CA LYS A 115 -8.35 6.88 6.71
C LYS A 115 -9.07 7.66 5.60
N THR A 116 -9.09 9.00 5.68
CA THR A 116 -9.93 9.87 4.85
C THR A 116 -9.66 9.71 3.35
N GLY A 117 -10.70 9.30 2.60
CA GLY A 117 -10.66 9.07 1.15
C GLY A 117 -10.13 7.70 0.75
N ARG A 118 -9.91 6.80 1.71
CA ARG A 118 -9.34 5.45 1.52
C ARG A 118 -10.11 4.37 2.29
N GLU A 119 -11.19 4.74 2.97
CA GLU A 119 -11.98 3.89 3.86
C GLU A 119 -12.49 2.61 3.19
N ASN A 120 -12.78 2.68 1.89
CA ASN A 120 -13.36 1.58 1.13
C ASN A 120 -12.30 0.76 0.37
N GLN A 121 -11.03 1.13 0.46
CA GLN A 121 -9.93 0.50 -0.28
C GLN A 121 -9.00 -0.30 0.63
N TYR A 122 -8.90 0.07 1.90
CA TYR A 122 -7.95 -0.51 2.85
C TYR A 122 -8.57 -0.67 4.24
N ASP A 123 -8.14 -1.71 4.94
CA ASP A 123 -8.34 -1.85 6.37
C ASP A 123 -7.32 -1.00 7.12
N PHE A 124 -7.73 -0.45 8.26
CA PHE A 124 -6.90 0.43 9.10
C PHE A 124 -6.84 -0.12 10.52
N SER A 125 -5.68 0.01 11.15
CA SER A 125 -5.54 -0.23 12.59
C SER A 125 -6.30 0.83 13.39
N ASP A 126 -6.32 0.64 14.70
CA ASP A 126 -6.59 1.75 15.62
C ASP A 126 -5.59 2.88 15.38
N LYS A 127 -6.06 4.12 15.53
CA LYS A 127 -5.23 5.31 15.32
C LYS A 127 -4.17 5.39 16.41
N TYR A 128 -2.93 5.59 16.01
CA TYR A 128 -1.80 5.76 16.92
C TYR A 128 -1.24 7.20 16.92
N THR A 129 -1.64 8.05 15.96
CA THR A 129 -1.38 9.51 15.96
C THR A 129 -2.61 10.33 15.61
N THR A 130 -2.55 11.62 15.95
CA THR A 130 -3.40 12.67 15.38
C THR A 130 -2.51 13.79 14.88
N SER A 131 -2.76 14.26 13.65
CA SER A 131 -1.99 15.33 13.01
C SER A 131 -2.92 16.24 12.21
N GLN A 132 -2.49 17.48 11.98
CA GLN A 132 -3.23 18.47 11.20
C GLN A 132 -2.36 19.00 10.07
N ALA A 133 -2.95 19.14 8.89
CA ALA A 133 -2.29 19.79 7.77
C ALA A 133 -2.20 21.30 8.04
N ILE A 134 -1.01 21.87 7.87
CA ILE A 134 -0.76 23.30 7.99
C ILE A 134 -0.16 23.85 6.69
N VAL A 135 -0.35 25.15 6.46
CA VAL A 135 0.33 25.86 5.39
C VAL A 135 1.56 26.53 6.00
N VAL A 136 2.73 26.25 5.44
CA VAL A 136 3.98 26.90 5.83
C VAL A 136 4.37 27.86 4.72
N THR A 137 4.69 29.10 5.10
CA THR A 137 5.13 30.16 4.19
C THR A 137 6.55 30.58 4.55
N LYS A 138 7.23 31.28 3.64
CA LYS A 138 8.46 31.98 4.00
C LYS A 138 8.16 33.03 5.07
N SER A 139 9.13 33.32 5.94
CA SER A 139 8.97 34.28 7.04
C SER A 139 8.70 35.71 6.57
N ASP A 140 9.13 36.07 5.37
CA ASP A 140 8.90 37.36 4.73
C ASP A 140 7.61 37.43 3.90
N ASN A 141 6.86 36.32 3.79
CA ASN A 141 5.60 36.27 3.07
C ASN A 141 4.48 36.90 3.91
N ASN A 142 3.93 38.01 3.41
CA ASN A 142 2.81 38.73 4.04
C ASN A 142 1.47 38.51 3.32
N ASP A 143 1.46 37.74 2.23
CA ASP A 143 0.31 37.53 1.35
C ASP A 143 -0.65 36.45 1.84
N ILE A 144 -0.12 35.41 2.50
CA ILE A 144 -0.89 34.23 2.90
C ILE A 144 -1.08 34.25 4.41
N LYS A 145 -2.29 34.59 4.87
CA LYS A 145 -2.65 34.68 6.30
C LYS A 145 -3.72 33.68 6.70
N LYS A 146 -4.46 33.15 5.72
CA LYS A 146 -5.47 32.09 5.88
C LYS A 146 -5.42 31.15 4.68
N LEU A 147 -6.00 29.96 4.84
CA LEU A 147 -5.95 28.91 3.81
C LEU A 147 -6.49 29.36 2.44
N SER A 148 -7.50 30.24 2.41
CA SER A 148 -8.07 30.75 1.16
C SER A 148 -7.07 31.54 0.32
N ASP A 149 -6.04 32.12 0.94
CA ASP A 149 -5.05 32.98 0.27
C ASP A 149 -4.05 32.17 -0.57
N VAL A 150 -4.03 30.84 -0.38
CA VAL A 150 -3.21 29.91 -1.17
C VAL A 150 -3.74 29.76 -2.61
N LYS A 151 -5.01 30.11 -2.86
CA LYS A 151 -5.63 29.97 -4.18
C LYS A 151 -4.88 30.79 -5.23
N GLY A 152 -4.44 30.15 -6.31
CA GLY A 152 -3.71 30.80 -7.40
C GLY A 152 -2.22 31.04 -7.14
N LYS A 153 -1.68 30.65 -5.98
CA LYS A 153 -0.25 30.72 -5.67
C LYS A 153 0.46 29.42 -6.08
N LYS A 154 1.76 29.51 -6.37
CA LYS A 154 2.60 28.31 -6.59
C LYS A 154 2.70 27.54 -5.27
N LYS A 155 2.29 26.27 -5.28
CA LYS A 155 2.27 25.37 -4.11
C LYS A 155 3.18 24.16 -4.36
N SER A 156 3.78 23.66 -3.29
CA SER A 156 4.47 22.36 -3.27
C SER A 156 3.84 21.51 -2.18
N THR A 157 3.46 20.28 -2.51
CA THR A 157 2.86 19.32 -1.58
C THR A 157 3.48 17.95 -1.87
N ILE A 158 3.68 17.15 -0.82
CA ILE A 158 4.13 15.75 -0.98
C ILE A 158 3.01 14.92 -1.62
N ILE A 159 1.75 15.33 -1.40
CA ILE A 159 0.57 14.74 -2.00
C ILE A 159 0.19 15.61 -3.20
N ASN A 160 0.46 15.16 -4.43
CA ASN A 160 -0.07 15.82 -5.62
C ASN A 160 -1.59 15.61 -5.66
N LYS A 161 -2.34 16.67 -5.35
CA LYS A 161 -3.77 16.82 -5.66
C LYS A 161 -3.96 17.98 -6.64
#